data_AF-A0A6L7IC91-F1
#
_entry.id   AF-A0A6L7IC91-F1
#
_cell.length_a   1.000
_cell.length_b   1.000
_cell.length_c   1.000
_cell.angle_alpha   90.00
_cell.angle_beta   90.00
_cell.angle_gamma   90.00
#
_symmetry.space_group_name_H-M   'P 1'
#
loop_
_entity.id
_entity.type
_entity.pdbx_description
1 polymer ?
#
loop_
_entity_poly.entity_id
_entity_poly.type
_entity_poly.pdbx_seq_one_letter_code
_entity_poly.pdbx_strand_id
1 'polypeptide(L)' 'MKNTKIIILLLMLINLANCKAQQTYPLDTDYEDVPALSYIKDLNNELNQFTGIYKANYQGNEITLYITKVEHMLKKD' A
#
# COMPACT_ATOMS: atom_id res chain seq x y z
N MET A 1 -6.30 45.99 3.70
CA MET A 1 -6.61 45.17 2.49
C MET A 1 -5.37 44.77 1.66
N LYS A 2 -4.12 45.11 2.04
CA LYS A 2 -2.92 44.73 1.25
C LYS A 2 -2.49 43.28 1.47
N ASN A 3 -2.69 42.75 2.68
CA ASN A 3 -2.24 41.40 3.08
C ASN A 3 -3.27 40.30 2.74
N THR A 4 -4.54 40.66 2.53
CA THR A 4 -5.61 39.70 2.21
C THR A 4 -5.36 38.98 0.89
N LYS A 5 -4.81 39.67 -0.12
CA LYS A 5 -4.44 39.06 -1.41
C LYS A 5 -3.29 38.05 -1.27
N ILE A 6 -2.33 38.34 -0.39
CA ILE A 6 -1.19 37.45 -0.11
C ILE A 6 -1.67 36.19 0.62
N ILE A 7 -2.59 36.33 1.58
CA ILE A 7 -3.19 35.21 2.30
C ILE A 7 -3.99 34.31 1.34
N ILE A 8 -4.79 34.88 0.45
CA ILE A 8 -5.55 34.14 -0.57
C ILE A 8 -4.61 33.39 -1.53
N LEU A 9 -3.52 34.02 -1.97
CA LEU A 9 -2.52 33.39 -2.82
C LEU A 9 -1.81 32.23 -2.12
N LEU A 10 -1.46 32.39 -0.85
CA LEU A 10 -0.82 31.35 -0.04
C LEU A 10 -1.75 30.14 0.14
N LEU A 11 -3.04 30.37 0.40
CA LEU A 11 -4.05 29.32 0.47
C LEU A 11 -4.18 28.55 -0.85
N MET A 12 -4.18 29.22 -2.00
CA MET A 12 -4.22 28.56 -3.31
C MET A 12 -2.98 27.69 -3.57
N LEU A 13 -1.79 28.16 -3.18
CA LEU A 13 -0.54 27.41 -3.36
C LEU A 13 -0.48 26.12 -2.51
N ILE A 14 -1.01 26.14 -1.29
CA ILE A 14 -1.09 24.95 -0.43
C ILE A 14 -1.99 23.86 -1.05
N ASN A 15 -3.03 24.24 -1.77
CA ASN A 15 -3.92 23.29 -2.45
C ASN A 15 -3.23 22.59 -3.64
N LEU A 16 -2.30 23.25 -4.32
CA LEU A 16 -1.52 22.70 -5.44
C LEU A 16 -0.36 21.78 -4.97
N ALA A 17 0.05 21.90 -3.71
CA ALA A 17 1.13 21.08 -3.13
C ALA A 17 0.68 19.65 -2.76
N ASN A 18 -0.61 19.31 -2.88
CA ASN A 18 -1.11 17.92 -2.82
C ASN A 18 -0.77 17.14 -4.11
N CYS A 19 0.48 17.29 -4.55
CA CYS A 19 1.02 16.68 -5.75
C CYS A 19 1.23 15.18 -5.49
N LYS A 20 0.45 14.37 -6.23
CA LYS A 20 0.55 12.90 -6.34
C LYS A 20 0.41 12.16 -5.01
N ALA A 21 -0.82 12.07 -4.49
CA ALA A 21 -1.17 10.92 -3.66
C ALA A 21 -0.92 9.66 -4.50
N GLN A 22 0.10 8.88 -4.15
CA GLN A 22 0.36 7.62 -4.82
C GLN A 22 -0.87 6.74 -4.68
N GLN A 23 -1.46 6.34 -5.81
CA GLN A 23 -2.70 5.57 -5.80
C GLN A 23 -2.41 4.21 -5.14
N THR A 24 -3.17 3.93 -4.09
CA THR A 24 -3.13 2.67 -3.36
C THR A 24 -4.37 1.88 -3.74
N TYR A 25 -4.16 0.69 -4.27
CA TYR A 25 -5.20 -0.22 -4.71
C TYR A 25 -5.41 -1.32 -3.66
N PRO A 26 -6.66 -1.75 -3.40
CA PRO A 26 -6.93 -2.89 -2.55
C PRO A 26 -6.33 -4.20 -3.11
N LEU A 27 -6.23 -5.21 -2.25
CA LEU A 27 -5.63 -6.51 -2.59
C LEU A 27 -6.40 -7.28 -3.66
N ASP A 28 -7.72 -7.07 -3.74
CA ASP A 28 -8.62 -7.74 -4.70
C ASP A 28 -8.58 -7.13 -6.12
N THR A 29 -7.80 -6.07 -6.32
CA THR A 29 -7.65 -5.44 -7.63
C THR A 29 -6.77 -6.31 -8.53
N ASP A 30 -7.20 -6.53 -9.77
CA ASP A 30 -6.38 -7.22 -10.76
C ASP A 30 -5.04 -6.49 -10.92
N TYR A 31 -3.94 -7.23 -10.76
CA TYR A 31 -2.58 -6.68 -10.85
C TYR A 31 -2.31 -6.03 -12.21
N GLU A 32 -2.93 -6.52 -13.27
CA GLU A 32 -2.77 -5.96 -14.62
C GLU A 32 -3.41 -4.57 -14.74
N ASP A 33 -4.53 -4.35 -14.04
CA ASP A 33 -5.27 -3.08 -14.04
C ASP A 33 -4.62 -1.98 -13.19
N VAL A 34 -3.69 -2.34 -12.30
CA VAL A 34 -2.98 -1.38 -11.46
C VAL A 34 -1.98 -0.58 -12.31
N PRO A 35 -2.02 0.76 -12.34
CA PRO A 35 -1.03 1.55 -13.07
C PRO A 35 0.39 1.38 -12.52
N ALA A 36 1.38 1.56 -13.38
CA ALA A 36 2.79 1.64 -13.01
C ALA A 36 3.02 2.60 -11.83
N LEU A 37 3.99 2.28 -10.98
CA LEU A 37 4.34 3.09 -9.80
C LEU A 37 3.17 3.29 -8.82
N SER A 38 2.23 2.35 -8.77
CA SER A 38 1.16 2.32 -7.77
C SER A 38 1.44 1.25 -6.70
N TYR A 39 0.80 1.39 -5.55
CA TYR A 39 0.88 0.38 -4.49
C TYR A 39 -0.35 -0.51 -4.49
N ILE A 40 -0.14 -1.81 -4.29
CA ILE A 40 -1.19 -2.72 -3.84
C ILE A 40 -1.04 -2.89 -2.33
N LYS A 41 -2.15 -2.78 -1.59
CA LYS A 41 -2.19 -2.85 -0.13
C LYS A 41 -3.39 -3.67 0.36
N ASP A 42 -3.15 -4.45 1.40
CA ASP A 42 -4.20 -5.08 2.19
C ASP A 42 -4.90 -4.03 3.09
N LEU A 43 -5.99 -3.46 2.59
CA LEU A 43 -6.76 -2.41 3.28
C LEU A 43 -7.64 -2.97 4.41
N ASN A 44 -8.06 -4.23 4.30
CA ASN A 44 -9.04 -4.85 5.18
C ASN A 44 -8.42 -5.87 6.15
N ASN A 45 -7.09 -5.94 6.23
CA ASN A 45 -6.34 -6.90 7.06
C ASN A 45 -6.65 -8.37 6.73
N GLU A 46 -6.99 -8.66 5.49
CA GLU A 46 -7.39 -9.99 5.01
C GLU A 46 -6.24 -11.00 5.11
N LEU A 47 -4.99 -10.53 5.03
CA LEU A 47 -3.81 -11.39 5.07
C LEU A 47 -3.33 -11.76 6.47
N ASN A 48 -3.77 -11.02 7.50
CA ASN A 48 -3.25 -11.21 8.86
C ASN A 48 -3.51 -12.62 9.39
N GLN A 49 -4.63 -13.23 9.01
CA GLN A 49 -5.02 -14.59 9.42
C GLN A 49 -4.04 -15.68 8.93
N PHE A 50 -3.24 -15.40 7.90
CA PHE A 50 -2.28 -16.35 7.33
C PHE A 50 -0.86 -16.15 7.85
N THR A 51 -0.59 -15.10 8.64
CA THR A 51 0.75 -14.84 9.16
C THR A 51 1.08 -15.79 10.31
N GLY A 52 2.30 -16.33 10.33
CA GLY A 52 2.73 -17.22 11.41
C GLY A 52 3.81 -18.22 11.02
N ILE A 53 4.09 -19.13 11.97
CA ILE A 53 5.00 -20.25 11.80
C ILE A 53 4.15 -21.52 11.80
N TYR A 54 4.14 -22.22 10.67
CA TYR A 54 3.40 -23.47 10.51
C TYR A 54 4.38 -24.63 10.50
N LYS A 55 4.08 -25.65 11.29
CA LYS A 55 4.88 -26.87 11.36
C LYS A 55 4.09 -28.06 10.82
N ALA A 56 4.73 -28.86 9.99
CA ALA A 56 4.18 -30.11 9.50
C ALA A 56 5.24 -31.23 9.61
N ASN A 57 4.77 -32.47 9.72
CA ASN A 57 5.64 -33.64 9.63
C ASN A 57 5.24 -34.46 8.41
N TYR A 58 6.19 -34.74 7.54
CA TYR A 58 5.98 -35.56 6.35
C TYR A 58 7.14 -36.54 6.17
N GLN A 59 6.81 -37.85 6.14
CA GLN A 59 7.79 -38.94 6.01
C GLN A 59 8.98 -38.85 6.99
N GLY A 60 8.72 -38.45 8.23
CA GLY A 60 9.76 -38.32 9.27
C GLY A 60 10.57 -37.02 9.21
N ASN A 61 10.28 -36.12 8.27
CA ASN A 61 10.89 -34.79 8.20
C ASN A 61 9.96 -33.73 8.78
N GLU A 62 10.49 -32.87 9.66
CA GLU A 62 9.80 -31.66 10.11
C GLU A 62 9.98 -30.56 9.05
N ILE A 63 8.87 -29.98 8.61
CA ILE A 63 8.79 -28.86 7.68
C ILE A 63 8.30 -27.66 8.48
N THR A 64 9.07 -26.56 8.46
CA THR A 64 8.65 -25.28 9.05
C THR A 64 8.44 -24.26 7.94
N LEU A 65 7.21 -23.73 7.85
CA LEU A 65 6.83 -22.66 6.93
C LEU A 65 6.68 -21.35 7.70
N TYR A 66 7.40 -20.33 7.26
CA TYR A 66 7.32 -18.98 7.80
C TYR A 66 6.52 -18.11 6.83
N ILE A 67 5.35 -17.63 7.26
CA ILE A 67 4.51 -16.72 6.46
C ILE A 67 4.55 -15.34 7.10
N THR A 68 5.05 -14.37 6.33
CA THR A 68 5.09 -12.96 6.71
C THR A 68 4.25 -12.13 5.74
N LYS A 69 3.69 -11.03 6.25
CA LYS A 69 2.91 -10.08 5.44
C LYS A 69 3.83 -9.01 4.83
N VAL A 70 3.58 -8.67 3.57
CA VAL A 70 4.18 -7.51 2.90
C VAL A 70 3.13 -6.40 2.87
N GLU A 71 3.40 -5.31 3.60
CA GLU A 71 2.43 -4.21 3.75
C GLU A 71 2.26 -3.38 2.47
N HIS A 72 3.31 -3.27 1.66
CA HIS A 72 3.32 -2.43 0.47
C HIS A 72 4.08 -3.11 -0.67
N MET A 73 3.37 -3.46 -1.73
CA MET A 73 3.97 -3.96 -2.97
C MET A 73 3.88 -2.88 -4.05
N LEU A 74 5.03 -2.41 -4.53
CA LEU A 74 5.12 -1.45 -5.63
C LEU A 74 5.11 -2.18 -6.96
N LYS A 75 4.17 -1.83 -7.85
CA LYS A 75 4.24 -2.25 -9.26
C LYS A 75 5.37 -1.47 -9.95
N LYS A 76 6.44 -2.20 -10.29
CA LYS A 76 7.50 -1.72 -11.18
C LYS A 76 7.25 -2.36 -12.55
N ASP A 77 7.27 -1.53 -13.60
CA ASP A 77 7.14 -1.98 -14.99
C ASP A 77 8.20 -3.02 -15.38
#